data_AF-A0A9Q5SP90-F1
#
_entry.id   AF-A0A9Q5SP90-F1
#
_cell.length_a   1.000
_cell.length_b   1.000
_cell.length_c   1.000
_cell.angle_alpha   90.00
_cell.angle_beta   90.00
_cell.angle_gamma   90.00
#
_symmetry.space_group_name_H-M   'P 1'
#
loop_
_entity.id
_entity.type
_entity.pdbx_description
1 polymer ?
#
loop_
_entity_poly.entity_id
_entity_poly.type
_entity_poly.pdbx_seq_one_letter_code
_entity_poly.pdbx_strand_id
1 'polypeptide(L)'
;MLVFARSIKISISNFRQLAEKYLINNFIRCSFMGNFAENFNCNFMDDKRYLNLETLGFYMPNMFHLHIRGSVDLSKWKEWDKETQCTFFHEYIHFLQDIMTSTGLYNIYVNGEYLSYATNHVYKLPKGEFERPITPKHGVDNVAYNIAINKFVNGQIGLPEHVDVNNFKITGKPIVKDNIKNYNGQQINLKKICIPFSDNGNFRLFRLGGYHISESMAYLAEQITYGNPYMAKSPNYPYCIVEQLVDYYIPQLSDNKQFLFALCDLAMNYSHPAKVLVDYLEIIEKKGIYTKWEDIIGDFISNSINVSGNGNTFSYIDGLCEIKNMAIKSLNKRFATIDHYLLRKWINIIIETAFEWRKNDPLILSKLVSGGQLESNNVFNDFITLIGTPLLSNSKNETFFYNSIDKKLTKRKLACITAAGSIIYIMKGFNDCDLYEYCKADNRCVSETCETKPWKKARFLCACPFGHLWYGWKLKEYFPKIN
;
A
#
# COMPACT_ATOMS: atom_id res chain seq x y z
N MET A 1 -35.06 53.27 -9.87
CA MET A 1 -33.82 52.51 -10.19
C MET A 1 -33.41 51.79 -8.92
N LEU A 2 -33.85 50.54 -8.78
CA LEU A 2 -33.73 49.73 -7.57
C LEU A 2 -33.75 48.25 -8.00
N VAL A 3 -32.97 47.44 -7.27
CA VAL A 3 -32.98 45.96 -7.12
C VAL A 3 -32.52 45.12 -8.33
N PHE A 4 -31.72 44.03 -8.23
CA PHE A 4 -31.46 43.08 -7.15
C PHE A 4 -30.04 42.47 -7.25
N ALA A 5 -29.29 42.48 -6.15
CA ALA A 5 -28.25 41.50 -5.85
C ALA A 5 -28.90 40.37 -5.03
N ARG A 6 -28.73 39.11 -5.45
CA ARG A 6 -29.01 37.94 -4.61
C ARG A 6 -27.83 36.98 -4.64
N SER A 7 -27.13 37.03 -3.51
CA SER A 7 -26.21 36.03 -2.99
C SER A 7 -26.88 34.66 -2.89
N ILE A 8 -26.15 33.61 -3.25
CA ILE A 8 -26.35 32.28 -2.68
C ILE A 8 -25.06 31.95 -1.90
N LYS A 9 -25.00 32.45 -0.67
CA LYS A 9 -24.08 31.92 0.35
C LYS A 9 -24.64 30.57 0.78
N ILE A 10 -24.13 29.48 0.23
CA ILE A 10 -24.30 28.16 0.84
C ILE A 10 -23.40 28.15 2.07
N SER A 11 -24.00 28.03 3.24
CA SER A 11 -23.28 28.07 4.51
C SER A 11 -22.34 26.87 4.66
N ILE A 12 -21.04 27.13 4.89
CA ILE A 12 -20.00 26.18 5.32
C ILE A 12 -20.50 25.28 6.48
N SER A 13 -21.44 25.78 7.31
CA SER A 13 -22.06 25.01 8.41
C SER A 13 -22.84 23.77 7.96
N ASN A 14 -23.48 23.81 6.78
CA ASN A 14 -24.30 22.70 6.29
C ASN A 14 -23.45 21.55 5.75
N PHE A 15 -22.25 21.86 5.25
CA PHE A 15 -21.29 20.84 4.81
C PHE A 15 -20.68 20.14 6.03
N ARG A 16 -20.30 20.90 7.06
CA ARG A 16 -19.77 20.42 8.33
C ARG A 16 -20.75 19.53 9.10
N GLN A 17 -22.03 19.92 9.22
CA GLN A 17 -23.04 19.09 9.89
C GLN A 17 -23.32 17.77 9.15
N LEU A 18 -23.26 17.74 7.81
CA LEU A 18 -23.35 16.49 7.06
C LEU A 18 -22.08 15.65 7.20
N ALA A 19 -20.89 16.25 7.09
CA ALA A 19 -19.62 15.57 7.30
C ALA A 19 -19.57 14.92 8.70
N GLU A 20 -19.98 15.63 9.75
CA GLU A 20 -20.12 15.09 11.11
C GLU A 20 -21.18 13.98 11.19
N LYS A 21 -22.32 14.10 10.49
CA LYS A 21 -23.37 13.06 10.46
C LYS A 21 -22.96 11.78 9.72
N TYR A 22 -22.05 11.86 8.75
CA TYR A 22 -21.63 10.72 7.90
C TYR A 22 -20.23 10.17 8.21
N LEU A 23 -19.31 10.96 8.79
CA LEU A 23 -17.87 10.61 8.96
C LEU A 23 -17.44 10.27 10.40
N ILE A 24 -18.35 10.26 11.39
CA ILE A 24 -18.00 9.79 12.75
C ILE A 24 -17.83 8.27 12.74
N ASN A 25 -16.58 7.82 12.63
CA ASN A 25 -15.96 6.61 13.23
C ASN A 25 -14.77 6.17 12.37
N ASN A 26 -13.54 6.66 12.63
CA ASN A 26 -12.37 6.19 11.86
C ASN A 26 -11.06 6.27 12.65
N PHE A 27 -10.97 5.55 13.77
CA PHE A 27 -9.72 4.95 14.22
C PHE A 27 -9.99 3.88 15.28
N ILE A 28 -9.74 2.61 14.94
CA ILE A 28 -9.85 1.52 15.90
C ILE A 28 -8.53 1.42 16.67
N ARG A 29 -8.54 1.85 17.92
CA ARG A 29 -7.52 1.49 18.91
C ARG A 29 -8.22 0.89 20.11
N CYS A 30 -8.43 -0.42 20.10
CA CYS A 30 -8.93 -1.17 21.26
C CYS A 30 -8.23 -2.53 21.31
N SER A 31 -7.92 -2.97 22.51
CA SER A 31 -7.43 -4.29 22.88
C SER A 31 -8.53 -5.33 22.57
N PHE A 32 -8.30 -6.25 21.64
CA PHE A 32 -9.28 -7.25 21.21
C PHE A 32 -8.72 -8.68 21.23
N MET A 33 -9.48 -9.63 21.76
CA MET A 33 -9.10 -11.03 21.95
C MET A 33 -10.07 -12.08 21.33
N GLY A 34 -10.12 -12.34 20.01
CA GLY A 34 -10.73 -13.62 19.51
C GLY A 34 -11.18 -13.75 18.04
N ASN A 35 -11.56 -14.99 17.68
CA ASN A 35 -11.49 -15.72 16.39
C ASN A 35 -12.03 -15.06 15.11
N PHE A 36 -11.12 -14.86 14.14
CA PHE A 36 -11.40 -14.60 12.73
C PHE A 36 -11.08 -15.86 11.91
N ALA A 37 -11.98 -16.84 11.90
CA ALA A 37 -11.87 -17.98 10.99
C ALA A 37 -12.89 -17.81 9.85
N GLU A 38 -12.51 -17.05 8.82
CA GLU A 38 -13.11 -17.18 7.48
C GLU A 38 -12.01 -17.64 6.51
N ASN A 39 -12.21 -18.83 5.92
CA ASN A 39 -11.33 -19.47 4.94
C ASN A 39 -11.19 -18.61 3.67
N PHE A 40 -10.26 -17.66 3.70
CA PHE A 40 -9.86 -16.86 2.53
C PHE A 40 -8.34 -16.93 2.37
N ASN A 41 -7.86 -17.80 1.49
CA ASN A 41 -6.43 -17.98 1.18
C ASN A 41 -5.89 -16.90 0.22
N CYS A 42 -5.97 -15.63 0.63
CA CYS A 42 -5.17 -14.58 -0.02
C CYS A 42 -5.05 -13.38 0.92
N ASN A 43 -3.91 -13.24 1.60
CA ASN A 43 -3.47 -11.94 2.09
C ASN A 43 -2.69 -11.25 0.96
N PHE A 44 -2.63 -9.93 0.99
CA PHE A 44 -1.64 -9.17 0.21
C PHE A 44 -0.20 -9.68 0.45
N MET A 45 0.05 -10.16 1.67
CA MET A 45 1.28 -10.78 2.11
C MET A 45 1.39 -12.29 1.80
N ASP A 46 0.41 -12.90 1.15
CA ASP A 46 0.47 -14.30 0.72
C ASP A 46 0.32 -14.41 -0.80
N ASP A 47 0.25 -13.26 -1.48
CA ASP A 47 0.02 -13.15 -2.90
C ASP A 47 1.36 -12.99 -3.63
N LYS A 48 1.91 -14.11 -4.09
CA LYS A 48 3.10 -14.15 -4.95
C LYS A 48 2.78 -13.78 -6.41
N ARG A 49 1.55 -13.38 -6.77
CA ARG A 49 1.22 -13.04 -8.17
C ARG A 49 2.06 -11.88 -8.73
N TYR A 50 2.62 -11.02 -7.88
CA TYR A 50 3.61 -10.00 -8.27
C TYR A 50 4.95 -10.59 -8.74
N LEU A 51 5.24 -11.87 -8.48
CA LEU A 51 6.47 -12.56 -8.89
C LEU A 51 6.31 -13.32 -10.22
N ASN A 52 5.15 -13.26 -10.87
CA ASN A 52 4.98 -13.85 -12.19
C ASN A 52 5.66 -12.99 -13.26
N LEU A 53 6.53 -13.62 -14.05
CA LEU A 53 7.38 -13.07 -15.13
C LEU A 53 6.62 -12.41 -16.30
N GLU A 54 5.29 -12.25 -16.21
CA GLU A 54 4.43 -11.75 -17.30
C GLU A 54 3.96 -10.29 -17.11
N THR A 55 4.24 -9.64 -15.97
CA THR A 55 3.87 -8.23 -15.76
C THR A 55 4.88 -7.27 -16.41
N LEU A 56 4.41 -6.08 -16.83
CA LEU A 56 5.30 -5.01 -17.32
C LEU A 56 6.21 -4.46 -16.22
N GLY A 57 5.74 -4.51 -14.98
CA GLY A 57 6.44 -4.12 -13.77
C GLY A 57 5.72 -4.65 -12.53
N PHE A 58 6.34 -4.47 -11.36
CA PHE A 58 5.67 -4.64 -10.08
C PHE A 58 6.41 -3.89 -8.98
N TYR A 59 5.70 -3.47 -7.95
CA TYR A 59 6.23 -3.02 -6.68
C TYR A 59 5.88 -4.02 -5.58
N MET A 60 6.89 -4.46 -4.82
CA MET A 60 6.70 -5.32 -3.64
C MET A 60 6.41 -4.45 -2.42
N PRO A 61 5.15 -4.38 -1.96
CA PRO A 61 4.80 -3.32 -1.04
C PRO A 61 5.24 -3.68 0.38
N ASN A 62 5.68 -2.68 1.14
CA ASN A 62 6.39 -2.77 2.41
C ASN A 62 7.81 -3.36 2.33
N MET A 63 8.24 -3.80 1.14
CA MET A 63 9.56 -4.42 0.90
C MET A 63 10.51 -3.51 0.12
N PHE A 64 10.01 -2.39 -0.41
CA PHE A 64 10.75 -1.34 -1.10
C PHE A 64 11.60 -1.89 -2.24
N HIS A 65 10.95 -2.71 -3.08
CA HIS A 65 11.54 -3.26 -4.29
C HIS A 65 10.57 -3.04 -5.44
N LEU A 66 11.06 -2.40 -6.48
CA LEU A 66 10.34 -2.12 -7.71
C LEU A 66 11.06 -2.84 -8.86
N HIS A 67 10.30 -3.53 -9.70
CA HIS A 67 10.78 -4.24 -10.88
C HIS A 67 10.17 -3.65 -12.13
N ILE A 68 10.99 -3.50 -13.17
CA ILE A 68 10.57 -3.07 -14.51
C ILE A 68 11.01 -4.12 -15.51
N ARG A 69 10.10 -4.54 -16.39
CA ARG A 69 10.39 -5.53 -17.41
C ARG A 69 11.44 -5.01 -18.40
N GLY A 70 12.21 -5.95 -18.95
CA GLY A 70 13.18 -5.69 -20.00
C GLY A 70 14.59 -5.52 -19.47
N SER A 71 15.44 -4.87 -20.26
CA SER A 71 16.87 -4.75 -20.00
C SER A 71 17.36 -3.32 -20.08
N VAL A 72 16.52 -2.38 -19.64
CA VAL A 72 16.86 -0.96 -19.62
C VAL A 72 17.97 -0.69 -18.60
N ASP A 73 18.83 0.29 -18.91
CA ASP A 73 19.82 0.79 -17.95
C ASP A 73 19.09 1.51 -16.82
N LEU A 74 19.03 0.86 -15.65
CA LEU A 74 18.30 1.34 -14.49
C LEU A 74 18.80 2.69 -13.95
N SER A 75 20.00 3.12 -14.34
CA SER A 75 20.59 4.40 -13.93
C SER A 75 20.19 5.58 -14.83
N LYS A 76 19.49 5.32 -15.93
CA LYS A 76 19.15 6.31 -16.95
C LYS A 76 17.65 6.36 -17.26
N TRP A 77 16.80 6.48 -16.24
CA TRP A 77 15.34 6.48 -16.44
C TRP A 77 14.82 7.50 -17.44
N LYS A 78 15.51 8.64 -17.60
CA LYS A 78 15.18 9.68 -18.60
C LYS A 78 15.38 9.24 -20.05
N GLU A 79 16.17 8.20 -20.29
CA GLU A 79 16.45 7.65 -21.62
C GLU A 79 15.54 6.46 -21.98
N TRP A 80 14.70 6.00 -21.04
CA TRP A 80 13.77 4.90 -21.32
C TRP A 80 12.66 5.34 -22.28
N ASP A 81 12.12 4.39 -23.04
CA ASP A 81 10.94 4.64 -23.85
C ASP A 81 9.71 4.97 -22.95
N LYS A 82 8.70 5.59 -23.55
CA LYS A 82 7.55 6.11 -22.82
C LYS A 82 6.69 5.03 -22.15
N GLU A 83 6.61 3.83 -22.72
CA GLU A 83 5.86 2.70 -22.13
C GLU A 83 6.58 2.22 -20.86
N THR A 84 7.91 2.10 -20.92
CA THR A 84 8.73 1.76 -19.75
C THR A 84 8.66 2.84 -18.67
N GLN A 85 8.71 4.13 -19.04
CA GLN A 85 8.57 5.23 -18.07
C GLN A 85 7.15 5.29 -17.46
N CYS A 86 6.11 4.96 -18.24
CA CYS A 86 4.73 4.85 -17.75
C CYS A 86 4.61 3.76 -16.68
N THR A 87 5.10 2.56 -17.01
CA THR A 87 5.15 1.44 -16.07
C THR A 87 5.95 1.80 -14.81
N PHE A 88 7.11 2.44 -14.95
CA PHE A 88 7.88 2.91 -13.82
C PHE A 88 7.12 3.90 -12.95
N PHE A 89 6.37 4.81 -13.56
CA PHE A 89 5.57 5.78 -12.83
C PHE A 89 4.47 5.09 -12.02
N HIS A 90 3.77 4.13 -12.61
CA HIS A 90 2.75 3.32 -11.92
C HIS A 90 3.31 2.70 -10.63
N GLU A 91 4.42 1.97 -10.76
CA GLU A 91 5.03 1.29 -9.61
C GLU A 91 5.64 2.29 -8.61
N TYR A 92 6.11 3.45 -9.08
CA TYR A 92 6.58 4.51 -8.21
C TYR A 92 5.43 5.16 -7.41
N ILE A 93 4.23 5.29 -8.00
CA ILE A 93 3.03 5.73 -7.27
C ILE A 93 2.71 4.75 -6.14
N HIS A 94 2.84 3.44 -6.35
CA HIS A 94 2.68 2.48 -5.25
C HIS A 94 3.70 2.65 -4.13
N PHE A 95 4.96 2.93 -4.48
CA PHE A 95 5.99 3.27 -3.47
C PHE A 95 5.62 4.55 -2.69
N LEU A 96 5.15 5.59 -3.37
CA LEU A 96 4.71 6.81 -2.70
C LEU A 96 3.48 6.56 -1.82
N GLN A 97 2.50 5.77 -2.29
CA GLN A 97 1.34 5.37 -1.49
C GLN A 97 1.78 4.66 -0.20
N ASP A 98 2.79 3.80 -0.26
CA ASP A 98 3.33 3.07 0.88
C ASP A 98 3.89 3.98 1.98
N ILE A 99 4.59 5.05 1.61
CA ILE A 99 5.27 5.95 2.56
C ILE A 99 4.48 7.22 2.88
N MET A 100 3.48 7.59 2.06
CA MET A 100 2.73 8.85 2.19
C MET A 100 1.29 8.68 2.66
N THR A 101 0.74 7.47 2.68
CA THR A 101 -0.67 7.25 3.05
C THR A 101 -0.80 6.46 4.35
N SER A 102 -1.89 6.70 5.08
CA SER A 102 -2.20 5.93 6.29
C SER A 102 -2.32 4.43 6.02
N THR A 103 -2.90 4.05 4.88
CA THR A 103 -3.03 2.64 4.48
C THR A 103 -1.65 1.99 4.26
N GLY A 104 -0.76 2.65 3.50
CA GLY A 104 0.60 2.20 3.26
C GLY A 104 1.43 2.06 4.56
N LEU A 105 1.44 3.11 5.37
CA LEU A 105 2.17 3.12 6.65
C LEU A 105 1.62 2.08 7.63
N TYR A 106 0.31 1.82 7.61
CA TYR A 106 -0.30 0.75 8.40
C TYR A 106 0.13 -0.63 7.93
N ASN A 107 0.22 -0.88 6.61
CA ASN A 107 0.76 -2.12 6.08
C ASN A 107 2.20 -2.36 6.58
N ILE A 108 3.05 -1.32 6.60
CA ILE A 108 4.43 -1.39 7.12
C ILE A 108 4.42 -1.78 8.60
N TYR A 109 3.59 -1.11 9.40
CA TYR A 109 3.44 -1.37 10.82
C TYR A 109 3.02 -2.83 11.08
N VAL A 110 1.94 -3.31 10.46
CA VAL A 110 1.40 -4.67 10.66
C VAL A 110 2.43 -5.74 10.29
N ASN A 111 3.17 -5.55 9.20
CA ASN A 111 4.26 -6.47 8.81
C ASN A 111 5.35 -6.57 9.88
N GLY A 112 5.77 -5.45 10.47
CA GLY A 112 6.80 -5.48 11.51
C GLY A 112 6.31 -6.03 12.86
N GLU A 113 5.02 -5.87 13.17
CA GLU A 113 4.42 -6.52 14.34
C GLU A 113 4.38 -8.04 14.17
N TYR A 114 3.98 -8.54 12.98
CA TYR A 114 4.07 -9.97 12.66
C TYR A 114 5.50 -10.50 12.78
N LEU A 115 6.47 -9.80 12.20
CA LEU A 115 7.87 -10.22 12.27
C LEU A 115 8.35 -10.28 13.72
N SER A 116 8.05 -9.27 14.52
CA SER A 116 8.40 -9.22 15.95
C SER A 116 7.77 -10.40 16.70
N TYR A 117 6.48 -10.67 16.46
CA TYR A 117 5.78 -11.83 17.01
C TYR A 117 6.48 -13.13 16.64
N ALA A 118 6.72 -13.36 15.36
CA ALA A 118 7.28 -14.60 14.86
C ALA A 118 8.70 -14.84 15.40
N THR A 119 9.55 -13.80 15.46
CA THR A 119 10.88 -13.92 16.07
C THR A 119 10.79 -14.25 17.57
N ASN A 120 9.90 -13.60 18.31
CA ASN A 120 9.72 -13.83 19.75
C ASN A 120 9.12 -15.20 20.04
N HIS A 121 8.29 -15.73 19.14
CA HIS A 121 7.79 -17.09 19.20
C HIS A 121 8.95 -18.08 19.05
N VAL A 122 9.78 -17.92 18.02
CA VAL A 122 10.93 -18.79 17.76
C VAL A 122 11.93 -18.79 18.91
N TYR A 123 12.22 -17.63 19.53
CA TYR A 123 13.13 -17.55 20.68
C TYR A 123 12.67 -18.35 21.91
N LYS A 124 11.38 -18.71 22.00
CA LYS A 124 10.84 -19.53 23.10
C LYS A 124 10.94 -21.02 22.83
N LEU A 125 11.29 -21.42 21.60
CA LEU A 125 11.46 -22.82 21.23
C LEU A 125 12.89 -23.28 21.54
N PRO A 126 13.12 -24.59 21.73
CA PRO A 126 14.45 -25.15 21.70
C PRO A 126 15.16 -24.79 20.39
N LYS A 127 16.48 -24.59 20.45
CA LYS A 127 17.31 -24.46 19.24
C LYS A 127 17.15 -25.71 18.37
N GLY A 128 17.18 -25.54 17.06
CA GLY A 128 16.91 -26.62 16.11
C GLY A 128 15.75 -26.30 15.19
N GLU A 129 15.04 -27.33 14.77
CA GLU A 129 13.94 -27.19 13.83
C GLU A 129 12.67 -26.63 14.48
N PHE A 130 11.94 -25.78 13.76
CA PHE A 130 10.64 -25.26 14.20
C PHE A 130 9.58 -25.38 13.10
N GLU A 131 8.33 -25.55 13.54
CA GLU A 131 7.17 -25.70 12.67
C GLU A 131 6.75 -24.40 11.99
N ARG A 132 6.18 -24.54 10.80
CA ARG A 132 5.61 -23.44 10.02
C ARG A 132 4.29 -23.85 9.38
N PRO A 133 3.35 -22.92 9.12
CA PRO A 133 3.43 -21.46 9.35
C PRO A 133 3.42 -21.06 10.83
N ILE A 134 4.08 -19.94 11.18
CA ILE A 134 3.93 -19.31 12.49
C ILE A 134 2.67 -18.43 12.46
N THR A 135 1.59 -18.91 13.08
CA THR A 135 0.31 -18.19 13.09
C THR A 135 0.05 -17.53 14.45
N PRO A 136 -0.14 -16.21 14.51
CA PRO A 136 -0.61 -15.52 15.70
C PRO A 136 -1.94 -16.09 16.17
N LYS A 137 -2.04 -16.47 17.45
CA LYS A 137 -3.28 -17.00 18.01
C LYS A 137 -4.33 -15.90 18.12
N HIS A 138 -5.46 -16.10 17.45
CA HIS A 138 -6.63 -15.27 17.67
C HIS A 138 -7.01 -15.31 19.14
N GLY A 139 -7.25 -14.13 19.68
CA GLY A 139 -7.72 -13.99 21.04
C GLY A 139 -6.72 -13.99 22.15
N VAL A 140 -5.43 -13.98 21.80
CA VAL A 140 -4.37 -13.74 22.77
C VAL A 140 -3.46 -12.62 22.32
N ASP A 141 -3.34 -12.41 21.00
CA ASP A 141 -2.36 -11.49 20.43
C ASP A 141 -3.00 -10.36 19.61
N ASN A 142 -2.62 -9.11 19.94
CA ASN A 142 -2.99 -7.93 19.16
C ASN A 142 -2.49 -8.01 17.70
N VAL A 143 -1.44 -8.79 17.43
CA VAL A 143 -0.88 -9.02 16.09
C VAL A 143 -1.90 -9.74 15.20
N ALA A 144 -2.59 -10.78 15.71
CA ALA A 144 -3.61 -11.51 14.95
C ALA A 144 -4.76 -10.58 14.53
N TYR A 145 -5.14 -9.66 15.43
CA TYR A 145 -6.18 -8.68 15.18
C TYR A 145 -5.75 -7.64 14.13
N ASN A 146 -4.54 -7.09 14.26
CA ASN A 146 -3.99 -6.14 13.31
C ASN A 146 -3.91 -6.73 11.88
N ILE A 147 -3.50 -8.00 11.75
CA ILE A 147 -3.49 -8.70 10.47
C ILE A 147 -4.92 -8.86 9.92
N ALA A 148 -5.88 -9.26 10.75
CA ALA A 148 -7.27 -9.43 10.33
C ALA A 148 -7.91 -8.10 9.87
N ILE A 149 -7.68 -7.01 10.59
CA ILE A 149 -8.14 -5.67 10.20
C ILE A 149 -7.46 -5.23 8.92
N ASN A 150 -6.14 -5.40 8.80
CA ASN A 150 -5.40 -5.06 7.59
C ASN A 150 -5.94 -5.79 6.35
N LYS A 151 -6.19 -7.11 6.47
CA LYS A 151 -6.83 -7.90 5.42
C LYS A 151 -8.25 -7.41 5.12
N PHE A 152 -8.98 -6.98 6.13
CA PHE A 152 -10.33 -6.47 5.95
C PHE A 152 -10.34 -5.19 5.12
N VAL A 153 -9.53 -4.20 5.51
CA VAL A 153 -9.51 -2.87 4.90
C VAL A 153 -8.92 -2.89 3.49
N ASN A 154 -8.00 -3.80 3.20
CA ASN A 154 -7.45 -3.99 1.85
C ASN A 154 -8.43 -4.64 0.87
N GLY A 155 -9.52 -5.25 1.34
CA GLY A 155 -10.56 -5.80 0.47
C GLY A 155 -10.23 -7.19 -0.05
N GLN A 156 -10.94 -7.63 -1.09
CA GLN A 156 -10.72 -8.93 -1.74
C GLN A 156 -9.79 -8.76 -2.94
N ILE A 157 -8.53 -9.17 -2.82
CA ILE A 157 -7.49 -8.94 -3.86
C ILE A 157 -7.66 -9.89 -5.06
N GLY A 158 -8.02 -11.15 -4.80
CA GLY A 158 -8.23 -12.16 -5.83
C GLY A 158 -9.69 -12.33 -6.21
N LEU A 159 -9.94 -12.47 -7.51
CA LEU A 159 -11.20 -12.99 -8.03
C LEU A 159 -11.04 -14.50 -8.33
N PRO A 160 -12.14 -15.27 -8.38
CA PRO A 160 -12.10 -16.64 -8.89
C PRO A 160 -11.47 -16.69 -10.29
N GLU A 161 -10.71 -17.76 -10.58
CA GLU A 161 -9.94 -17.91 -11.83
C GLU A 161 -10.79 -17.81 -13.11
N HIS A 162 -12.06 -18.17 -13.04
CA HIS A 162 -12.96 -18.14 -14.20
C HIS A 162 -13.48 -16.73 -14.55
N VAL A 163 -13.22 -15.72 -13.71
CA VAL A 163 -13.68 -14.34 -13.95
C VAL A 163 -12.78 -13.65 -14.96
N ASP A 164 -13.36 -13.15 -16.04
CA ASP A 164 -12.65 -12.34 -17.04
C ASP A 164 -12.32 -10.95 -16.49
N VAL A 165 -11.06 -10.77 -16.07
CA VAL A 165 -10.55 -9.50 -15.52
C VAL A 165 -10.47 -8.39 -16.57
N ASN A 166 -10.37 -8.71 -17.86
CA ASN A 166 -10.31 -7.70 -18.93
C ASN A 166 -11.68 -7.07 -19.14
N ASN A 167 -12.74 -7.87 -19.10
CA ASN A 167 -14.12 -7.41 -19.31
C ASN A 167 -14.90 -7.22 -17.99
N PHE A 168 -14.19 -7.12 -16.86
CA PHE A 168 -14.80 -6.89 -15.55
C PHE A 168 -15.69 -5.64 -15.58
N LYS A 169 -16.96 -5.80 -15.14
CA LYS A 169 -17.96 -4.74 -15.17
C LYS A 169 -18.76 -4.67 -13.87
N ILE A 170 -18.64 -3.55 -13.16
CA ILE A 170 -19.52 -3.19 -12.05
C ILE A 170 -20.95 -3.03 -12.57
N THR A 171 -21.95 -3.54 -11.84
CA THR A 171 -23.37 -3.56 -12.26
C THR A 171 -24.30 -2.75 -11.36
N GLY A 172 -23.76 -2.02 -10.38
CA GLY A 172 -24.59 -1.24 -9.46
C GLY A 172 -23.79 -0.58 -8.35
N LYS A 173 -24.52 0.16 -7.50
CA LYS A 173 -23.95 0.83 -6.33
C LYS A 173 -23.43 -0.18 -5.29
N PRO A 174 -22.42 0.21 -4.49
CA PRO A 174 -21.94 -0.55 -3.35
C PRO A 174 -23.05 -0.91 -2.36
N ILE A 175 -23.01 -2.14 -1.87
CA ILE A 175 -23.82 -2.66 -0.79
C ILE A 175 -22.99 -2.58 0.49
N VAL A 176 -23.44 -1.74 1.42
CA VAL A 176 -22.86 -1.60 2.74
C VAL A 176 -23.47 -2.64 3.66
N LYS A 177 -22.66 -3.60 4.14
CA LYS A 177 -23.09 -4.62 5.10
C LYS A 177 -22.45 -4.35 6.44
N ASP A 178 -23.27 -4.14 7.47
CA ASP A 178 -22.82 -4.09 8.86
C ASP A 178 -22.48 -5.52 9.27
N ASN A 179 -21.21 -5.84 9.43
CA ASN A 179 -20.88 -7.19 9.87
C ASN A 179 -19.42 -7.33 10.29
N ILE A 180 -19.12 -6.97 11.54
CA ILE A 180 -18.13 -7.68 12.34
C ILE A 180 -18.60 -7.72 13.79
N LYS A 181 -18.55 -8.89 14.41
CA LYS A 181 -18.58 -9.01 15.86
C LYS A 181 -17.13 -9.03 16.35
N ASN A 182 -16.81 -8.27 17.40
CA ASN A 182 -15.57 -8.47 18.12
C ASN A 182 -15.57 -9.86 18.78
N TYR A 183 -14.47 -10.19 19.41
CA TYR A 183 -14.31 -11.44 20.12
C TYR A 183 -15.29 -11.73 21.25
N ASN A 184 -15.86 -10.68 21.84
CA ASN A 184 -16.89 -10.76 22.87
C ASN A 184 -18.29 -10.93 22.26
N GLY A 185 -18.39 -11.14 20.95
CA GLY A 185 -19.68 -11.19 20.24
C GLY A 185 -20.36 -9.82 20.08
N GLN A 186 -19.72 -8.72 20.52
CA GLN A 186 -20.28 -7.38 20.39
C GLN A 186 -20.12 -6.89 18.96
N GLN A 187 -21.19 -6.33 18.41
CA GLN A 187 -21.16 -5.74 17.08
C GLN A 187 -20.18 -4.56 17.06
N ILE A 188 -19.12 -4.67 16.25
CA ILE A 188 -18.28 -3.54 15.88
C ILE A 188 -18.93 -2.90 14.65
N ASN A 189 -19.01 -1.57 14.66
CA ASN A 189 -19.44 -0.79 13.51
C ASN A 189 -18.35 -0.76 12.41
N LEU A 190 -17.91 -1.93 11.93
CA LEU A 190 -17.06 -2.05 10.76
C LEU A 190 -17.89 -2.51 9.57
N LYS A 191 -17.92 -1.66 8.55
CA LYS A 191 -18.81 -1.80 7.39
C LYS A 191 -18.09 -2.49 6.24
N LYS A 192 -18.61 -3.63 5.79
CA LYS A 192 -18.14 -4.31 4.57
C LYS A 192 -18.71 -3.54 3.37
N ILE A 193 -17.84 -3.14 2.45
CA ILE A 193 -18.22 -2.49 1.19
C ILE A 193 -18.15 -3.52 0.08
N CYS A 194 -19.31 -4.01 -0.37
CA CYS A 194 -19.41 -5.00 -1.42
C CYS A 194 -19.88 -4.36 -2.72
N ILE A 195 -19.15 -4.55 -3.82
CA ILE A 195 -19.55 -4.05 -5.13
C ILE A 195 -20.15 -5.19 -5.96
N PRO A 196 -21.32 -4.97 -6.58
CA PRO A 196 -21.88 -5.91 -7.53
C PRO A 196 -21.19 -5.85 -8.89
N PHE A 197 -20.91 -7.00 -9.47
CA PHE A 197 -20.33 -7.13 -10.81
C PHE A 197 -20.96 -8.27 -11.61
N SER A 198 -20.83 -8.18 -12.94
CA SER A 198 -21.26 -9.22 -13.87
C SER A 198 -20.12 -10.20 -14.14
N ASP A 199 -20.40 -11.50 -13.98
CA ASP A 199 -19.53 -12.60 -14.39
C ASP A 199 -20.31 -13.53 -15.33
N ASN A 200 -20.07 -13.42 -16.63
CA ASN A 200 -20.79 -14.17 -17.67
C ASN A 200 -22.32 -14.06 -17.53
N GLY A 201 -22.82 -12.86 -17.21
CA GLY A 201 -24.24 -12.59 -17.00
C GLY A 201 -24.75 -12.93 -15.59
N ASN A 202 -23.94 -13.57 -14.74
CA ASN A 202 -24.30 -13.85 -13.35
C ASN A 202 -23.93 -12.68 -12.44
N PHE A 203 -24.84 -12.36 -11.52
CA PHE A 203 -24.60 -11.39 -10.47
C PHE A 203 -23.64 -11.96 -9.42
N ARG A 204 -22.57 -11.23 -9.13
CA ARG A 204 -21.63 -11.55 -8.05
C ARG A 204 -21.30 -10.31 -7.22
N LEU A 205 -20.75 -10.55 -6.03
CA LEU A 205 -20.25 -9.50 -5.15
C LEU A 205 -18.76 -9.72 -4.90
N PHE A 206 -17.97 -8.65 -4.95
CA PHE A 206 -16.61 -8.65 -4.40
C PHE A 206 -16.46 -7.54 -3.36
N ARG A 207 -15.48 -7.68 -2.45
CA ARG A 207 -15.24 -6.70 -1.40
C ARG A 207 -14.26 -5.62 -1.85
N LEU A 208 -14.75 -4.38 -1.97
CA LEU A 208 -13.89 -3.20 -2.20
C LEU A 208 -13.00 -2.96 -0.97
N GLY A 209 -11.78 -2.47 -1.21
CA GLY A 209 -10.82 -2.13 -0.17
C GLY A 209 -9.66 -1.30 -0.72
N GLY A 210 -8.71 -1.00 0.15
CA GLY A 210 -7.52 -0.18 -0.16
C GLY A 210 -6.74 -0.65 -1.38
N TYR A 211 -6.64 -1.97 -1.60
CA TYR A 211 -5.98 -2.54 -2.79
C TYR A 211 -6.55 -2.01 -4.11
N HIS A 212 -7.88 -2.04 -4.25
CA HIS A 212 -8.54 -1.59 -5.48
C HIS A 212 -8.36 -0.09 -5.69
N ILE A 213 -8.36 0.68 -4.59
CA ILE A 213 -8.19 2.13 -4.64
C ILE A 213 -6.74 2.48 -4.99
N SER A 214 -5.75 1.76 -4.46
CA SER A 214 -4.33 1.97 -4.80
C SER A 214 -4.04 1.68 -6.27
N GLU A 215 -4.56 0.58 -6.79
CA GLU A 215 -4.41 0.18 -8.21
C GLU A 215 -5.10 1.17 -9.15
N SER A 216 -6.35 1.56 -8.84
CA SER A 216 -7.03 2.62 -9.60
C SER A 216 -6.29 3.96 -9.55
N MET A 217 -5.73 4.33 -8.40
CA MET A 217 -4.96 5.58 -8.27
C MET A 217 -3.67 5.54 -9.09
N ALA A 218 -2.95 4.42 -9.13
CA ALA A 218 -1.75 4.26 -9.96
C ALA A 218 -2.09 4.29 -11.45
N TYR A 219 -3.16 3.61 -11.87
CA TYR A 219 -3.64 3.65 -13.25
C TYR A 219 -4.13 5.04 -13.68
N LEU A 220 -4.84 5.76 -12.81
CA LEU A 220 -5.22 7.15 -13.05
C LEU A 220 -3.97 8.03 -13.26
N ALA A 221 -2.89 7.81 -12.49
CA ALA A 221 -1.64 8.55 -12.68
C ALA A 221 -1.07 8.35 -14.09
N GLU A 222 -1.08 7.12 -14.62
CA GLU A 222 -0.65 6.82 -15.99
C GLU A 222 -1.52 7.54 -17.03
N GLN A 223 -2.85 7.47 -16.88
CA GLN A 223 -3.80 8.13 -17.78
C GLN A 223 -3.60 9.64 -17.85
N ILE A 224 -3.36 10.25 -16.71
CA ILE A 224 -3.17 11.69 -16.56
C ILE A 224 -1.84 12.12 -17.17
N THR A 225 -0.76 11.42 -16.85
CA THR A 225 0.61 11.84 -17.17
C THR A 225 1.02 11.47 -18.60
N TYR A 226 0.55 10.33 -19.10
CA TYR A 226 0.96 9.78 -20.40
C TYR A 226 -0.20 9.69 -21.39
N GLY A 227 -1.32 9.10 -20.97
CA GLY A 227 -2.45 8.80 -21.86
C GLY A 227 -2.07 7.93 -23.07
N ASN A 228 -2.97 7.86 -24.05
CA ASN A 228 -2.70 7.18 -25.32
C ASN A 228 -1.73 8.01 -26.20
N PRO A 229 -0.81 7.36 -26.94
CA PRO A 229 -0.68 5.92 -27.17
C PRO A 229 0.35 5.22 -26.26
N TYR A 230 0.91 5.92 -25.26
CA TYR A 230 2.05 5.41 -24.48
C TYR A 230 1.68 4.39 -23.41
N MET A 231 0.40 4.33 -23.04
CA MET A 231 -0.11 3.36 -22.10
C MET A 231 -0.33 2.00 -22.76
N ALA A 232 0.21 0.95 -22.15
CA ALA A 232 -0.20 -0.40 -22.46
C ALA A 232 -1.66 -0.62 -22.03
N LYS A 233 -2.35 -1.54 -22.73
CA LYS A 233 -3.73 -1.89 -22.37
C LYS A 233 -3.73 -2.70 -21.08
N SER A 234 -4.32 -2.13 -20.03
CA SER A 234 -4.54 -2.82 -18.75
C SER A 234 -5.93 -3.48 -18.69
N PRO A 235 -6.10 -4.56 -17.91
CA PRO A 235 -7.42 -5.14 -17.66
C PRO A 235 -8.31 -4.18 -16.86
N ASN A 236 -9.63 -4.38 -16.89
CA ASN A 236 -10.55 -3.56 -16.10
C ASN A 236 -10.40 -3.79 -14.59
N TYR A 237 -10.17 -5.04 -14.16
CA TYR A 237 -9.89 -5.36 -12.77
C TYR A 237 -8.38 -5.52 -12.54
N PRO A 238 -7.80 -4.92 -11.49
CA PRO A 238 -8.41 -3.99 -10.52
C PRO A 238 -8.36 -2.51 -10.94
N TYR A 239 -7.77 -2.19 -12.09
CA TYR A 239 -7.37 -0.82 -12.46
C TYR A 239 -8.54 0.16 -12.64
N CYS A 240 -9.62 -0.23 -13.33
CA CYS A 240 -10.75 0.65 -13.64
C CYS A 240 -11.86 0.63 -12.57
N ILE A 241 -11.62 0.06 -11.38
CA ILE A 241 -12.67 -0.08 -10.35
C ILE A 241 -13.26 1.27 -9.94
N VAL A 242 -12.42 2.26 -9.61
CA VAL A 242 -12.92 3.57 -9.19
C VAL A 242 -13.62 4.31 -10.33
N GLU A 243 -13.05 4.26 -11.54
CA GLU A 243 -13.65 4.87 -12.74
C GLU A 243 -15.06 4.31 -13.02
N GLN A 244 -15.24 2.99 -12.96
CA GLN A 244 -16.56 2.37 -13.15
C GLN A 244 -17.52 2.67 -12.00
N LEU A 245 -17.00 2.78 -10.78
CA LEU A 245 -17.82 2.98 -9.58
C LEU A 245 -18.46 4.37 -9.54
N VAL A 246 -17.71 5.41 -9.89
CA VAL A 246 -18.17 6.79 -9.74
C VAL A 246 -19.38 7.12 -10.62
N ASP A 247 -19.50 6.51 -11.79
CA ASP A 247 -20.60 6.75 -12.72
C ASP A 247 -21.95 6.23 -12.21
N TYR A 248 -21.93 5.29 -11.25
CA TYR A 248 -23.16 4.87 -10.57
C TYR A 248 -23.68 5.91 -9.57
N TYR A 249 -22.85 6.86 -9.17
CA TYR A 249 -23.24 7.98 -8.31
C TYR A 249 -23.53 9.23 -9.14
N ILE A 250 -22.64 9.56 -10.07
CA ILE A 250 -22.71 10.77 -10.89
C ILE A 250 -22.27 10.38 -12.30
N PRO A 251 -23.20 10.32 -13.28
CA PRO A 251 -22.86 9.96 -14.65
C PRO A 251 -21.75 10.84 -15.24
N GLN A 252 -20.81 10.23 -15.96
CA GLN A 252 -19.66 10.88 -16.62
C GLN A 252 -18.61 11.47 -15.66
N LEU A 253 -18.74 11.21 -14.35
CA LEU A 253 -17.70 11.61 -13.40
C LEU A 253 -16.40 10.85 -13.66
N SER A 254 -16.48 9.68 -14.29
CA SER A 254 -15.34 8.92 -14.79
C SER A 254 -14.35 9.75 -15.60
N ASP A 255 -14.81 10.78 -16.30
CA ASP A 255 -14.01 11.55 -17.24
C ASP A 255 -13.07 12.54 -16.53
N ASN A 256 -13.38 12.91 -15.28
CA ASN A 256 -12.54 13.80 -14.49
C ASN A 256 -11.46 13.02 -13.72
N LYS A 257 -10.45 12.53 -14.45
CA LYS A 257 -9.36 11.70 -13.89
C LYS A 257 -8.63 12.38 -12.72
N GLN A 258 -8.45 13.70 -12.79
CA GLN A 258 -7.78 14.48 -11.74
C GLN A 258 -8.55 14.45 -10.42
N PHE A 259 -9.86 14.64 -10.50
CA PHE A 259 -10.71 14.53 -9.34
C PHE A 259 -10.70 13.11 -8.77
N LEU A 260 -10.79 12.09 -9.63
CA LEU A 260 -10.75 10.69 -9.18
C LEU A 260 -9.43 10.35 -8.49
N PHE A 261 -8.31 10.82 -9.04
CA PHE A 261 -6.98 10.63 -8.45
C PHE A 261 -6.92 11.28 -7.06
N ALA A 262 -7.35 12.54 -6.93
CA ALA A 262 -7.36 13.26 -5.66
C ALA A 262 -8.31 12.61 -4.63
N LEU A 263 -9.45 12.09 -5.08
CA LEU A 263 -10.41 11.38 -4.23
C LEU A 263 -9.83 10.05 -3.72
N CYS A 264 -9.12 9.31 -4.57
CA CYS A 264 -8.41 8.09 -4.17
C CYS A 264 -7.30 8.40 -3.16
N ASP A 265 -6.45 9.40 -3.44
CA ASP A 265 -5.38 9.83 -2.53
C ASP A 265 -5.94 10.20 -1.16
N LEU A 266 -7.01 11.01 -1.13
CA LEU A 266 -7.67 11.39 0.11
C LEU A 266 -8.20 10.16 0.86
N ALA A 267 -8.92 9.26 0.20
CA ALA A 267 -9.47 8.06 0.82
C ALA A 267 -8.38 7.16 1.46
N MET A 268 -7.23 7.03 0.80
CA MET A 268 -6.10 6.20 1.28
C MET A 268 -5.45 6.72 2.57
N ASN A 269 -5.70 7.98 2.94
CA ASN A 269 -5.25 8.59 4.19
C ASN A 269 -6.12 8.23 5.41
N TYR A 270 -7.16 7.41 5.25
CA TYR A 270 -8.01 6.95 6.34
C TYR A 270 -7.82 5.46 6.63
N SER A 271 -8.25 5.05 7.83
CA SER A 271 -8.16 3.65 8.28
C SER A 271 -9.10 2.70 7.54
N HIS A 272 -10.15 3.20 6.88
CA HIS A 272 -11.08 2.43 6.06
C HIS A 272 -11.32 3.11 4.70
N PRO A 273 -10.37 2.99 3.75
CA PRO A 273 -10.38 3.78 2.51
C PRO A 273 -11.61 3.52 1.64
N ALA A 274 -12.08 2.27 1.56
CA ALA A 274 -13.27 1.93 0.78
C ALA A 274 -14.55 2.57 1.32
N LYS A 275 -14.69 2.65 2.65
CA LYS A 275 -15.83 3.33 3.27
C LYS A 275 -15.78 4.82 3.01
N VAL A 276 -14.61 5.44 3.18
CA VAL A 276 -14.42 6.89 2.97
C VAL A 276 -14.71 7.28 1.52
N LEU A 277 -14.21 6.51 0.54
CA LEU A 277 -14.50 6.74 -0.87
C LEU A 277 -16.01 6.75 -1.15
N VAL A 278 -16.72 5.73 -0.67
CA VAL A 278 -18.18 5.61 -0.84
C VAL A 278 -18.94 6.75 -0.16
N ASP A 279 -18.54 7.13 1.05
CA ASP A 279 -19.17 8.24 1.78
C ASP A 279 -19.03 9.57 1.05
N TYR A 280 -17.85 9.84 0.50
CA TYR A 280 -17.63 11.05 -0.28
C TYR A 280 -18.45 11.03 -1.57
N LEU A 281 -18.52 9.89 -2.28
CA LEU A 281 -19.38 9.77 -3.47
C LEU A 281 -20.86 10.00 -3.14
N GLU A 282 -21.36 9.48 -2.02
CA GLU A 282 -22.73 9.76 -1.55
C GLU A 282 -22.95 11.23 -1.20
N ILE A 283 -21.95 11.90 -0.61
CA ILE A 283 -22.03 13.33 -0.31
C ILE A 283 -22.08 14.16 -1.58
N ILE A 284 -21.24 13.83 -2.57
CA ILE A 284 -21.20 14.54 -3.85
C ILE A 284 -22.49 14.30 -4.63
N GLU A 285 -23.00 13.06 -4.67
CA GLU A 285 -24.28 12.75 -5.33
C GLU A 285 -25.42 13.61 -4.78
N LYS A 286 -25.48 13.76 -3.45
CA LYS A 286 -26.53 14.57 -2.78
C LYS A 286 -26.39 16.07 -3.03
N LYS A 287 -25.17 16.57 -3.26
CA LYS A 287 -24.89 18.02 -3.36
C LYS A 287 -24.65 18.51 -4.78
N GLY A 288 -24.38 17.59 -5.71
CA GLY A 288 -23.84 17.90 -7.03
C GLY A 288 -22.38 18.35 -6.97
N ILE A 289 -21.76 18.43 -8.15
CA ILE A 289 -20.45 19.07 -8.34
C ILE A 289 -20.74 20.50 -8.81
N TYR A 290 -20.54 21.48 -7.93
CA TYR A 290 -20.91 22.88 -8.18
C TYR A 290 -19.71 23.83 -8.18
N THR A 291 -18.50 23.32 -7.92
CA THR A 291 -17.23 24.08 -7.86
C THR A 291 -16.10 23.31 -8.54
N LYS A 292 -14.89 23.90 -8.54
CA LYS A 292 -13.68 23.19 -8.93
C LYS A 292 -13.46 22.00 -7.99
N TRP A 293 -12.87 20.93 -8.52
CA TRP A 293 -12.70 19.69 -7.77
C TRP A 293 -11.73 19.87 -6.60
N GLU A 294 -10.75 20.76 -6.73
CA GLU A 294 -9.80 21.14 -5.67
C GLU A 294 -10.52 21.71 -4.45
N ASP A 295 -11.56 22.52 -4.67
CA ASP A 295 -12.36 23.10 -3.59
C ASP A 295 -13.12 22.01 -2.83
N ILE A 296 -13.67 21.02 -3.56
CA ILE A 296 -14.38 19.87 -2.95
C ILE A 296 -13.42 19.04 -2.09
N ILE A 297 -12.22 18.75 -2.60
CA ILE A 297 -11.20 18.00 -1.85
C ILE A 297 -10.71 18.82 -0.65
N GLY A 298 -10.49 20.13 -0.82
CA GLY A 298 -10.15 21.06 0.25
C GLY A 298 -11.21 21.11 1.35
N ASP A 299 -12.48 21.11 0.98
CA ASP A 299 -13.60 21.03 1.92
C ASP A 299 -13.62 19.69 2.68
N PHE A 300 -13.39 18.57 2.01
CA PHE A 300 -13.31 17.26 2.69
C PHE A 300 -12.13 17.19 3.66
N ILE A 301 -10.97 17.73 3.28
CA ILE A 301 -9.80 17.84 4.15
C ILE A 301 -10.11 18.71 5.36
N SER A 302 -10.69 19.90 5.15
CA SER A 302 -10.93 20.89 6.21
C SER A 302 -11.99 20.42 7.21
N ASN A 303 -12.92 19.57 6.78
CA ASN A 303 -13.96 18.97 7.61
C ASN A 303 -13.60 17.54 8.06
N SER A 304 -12.37 17.07 7.83
CA SER A 304 -11.94 15.73 8.24
C SER A 304 -11.80 15.65 9.77
N ILE A 305 -12.72 14.91 10.39
CA ILE A 305 -12.68 14.62 11.82
C ILE A 305 -12.55 13.12 11.97
N ASN A 306 -11.42 12.66 12.49
CA ASN A 306 -11.22 11.28 12.90
C ASN A 306 -11.53 11.17 14.39
N VAL A 307 -11.94 9.97 14.82
CA VAL A 307 -12.27 9.67 16.21
C VAL A 307 -11.48 8.45 16.63
N SER A 308 -10.70 8.57 17.71
CA SER A 308 -9.92 7.47 18.27
C SER A 308 -10.79 6.51 19.08
N GLY A 309 -10.25 5.33 19.40
CA GLY A 309 -10.97 4.32 20.19
C GLY A 309 -11.39 4.78 21.60
N ASN A 310 -10.79 5.86 22.12
CA ASN A 310 -11.17 6.51 23.37
C ASN A 310 -12.09 7.74 23.18
N GLY A 311 -12.57 7.99 21.95
CA GLY A 311 -13.51 9.07 21.65
C GLY A 311 -12.88 10.43 21.34
N ASN A 312 -11.55 10.57 21.37
CA ASN A 312 -10.91 11.84 21.05
C ASN A 312 -10.98 12.13 19.55
N THR A 313 -11.25 13.38 19.20
CA THR A 313 -11.27 13.84 17.81
C THR A 313 -9.89 14.35 17.38
N PHE A 314 -9.49 14.07 16.15
CA PHE A 314 -8.22 14.56 15.58
C PHE A 314 -8.32 14.75 14.06
N SER A 315 -7.45 15.57 13.48
CA SER A 315 -7.44 15.82 12.03
C SER A 315 -6.88 14.62 11.26
N TYR A 316 -7.10 14.53 9.94
CA TYR A 316 -6.47 13.45 9.15
C TYR A 316 -4.93 13.50 9.18
N ILE A 317 -4.32 14.69 9.25
CA ILE A 317 -2.86 14.86 9.35
C ILE A 317 -2.34 14.32 10.69
N ASP A 318 -3.05 14.57 11.80
CA ASP A 318 -2.65 14.03 13.10
C ASP A 318 -2.71 12.50 13.08
N GLY A 319 -3.75 11.93 12.44
CA GLY A 319 -3.88 10.49 12.22
C GLY A 319 -2.73 9.91 11.41
N LEU A 320 -2.37 10.58 10.32
CA LEU A 320 -1.23 10.23 9.49
C LEU A 320 0.08 10.29 10.29
N CYS A 321 0.26 11.31 11.13
CA CYS A 321 1.44 11.46 11.97
C CYS A 321 1.59 10.30 12.96
N GLU A 322 0.50 9.90 13.61
CA GLU A 322 0.50 8.76 14.54
C GLU A 322 0.89 7.46 13.84
N ILE A 323 0.29 7.15 12.68
CA ILE A 323 0.62 5.91 11.98
C ILE A 323 2.04 5.93 11.38
N LYS A 324 2.49 7.09 10.90
CA LYS A 324 3.89 7.32 10.49
C LYS A 324 4.86 6.97 11.62
N ASN A 325 4.62 7.50 12.82
CA ASN A 325 5.47 7.23 13.98
C ASN A 325 5.49 5.74 14.35
N MET A 326 4.34 5.05 14.24
CA MET A 326 4.25 3.61 14.44
C MET A 326 5.04 2.83 13.39
N ALA A 327 4.94 3.21 12.11
CA ALA A 327 5.67 2.59 11.00
C ALA A 327 7.19 2.78 11.15
N ILE A 328 7.65 4.01 11.42
CA ILE A 328 9.06 4.33 11.67
C ILE A 328 9.61 3.52 12.85
N LYS A 329 8.87 3.46 13.97
CA LYS A 329 9.26 2.66 15.13
C LYS A 329 9.38 1.17 14.79
N SER A 330 8.45 0.66 13.99
CA SER A 330 8.44 -0.73 13.53
C SER A 330 9.66 -1.05 12.65
N LEU A 331 9.97 -0.21 11.66
CA LEU A 331 11.14 -0.35 10.80
C LEU A 331 12.47 -0.23 11.58
N ASN A 332 12.56 0.73 12.52
CA ASN A 332 13.77 0.89 13.33
C ASN A 332 14.06 -0.32 14.22
N LYS A 333 13.02 -0.96 14.76
CA LYS A 333 13.18 -2.23 15.51
C LYS A 333 13.67 -3.37 14.62
N ARG A 334 13.11 -3.49 13.39
CA ARG A 334 13.50 -4.51 12.41
C ARG A 334 14.99 -4.45 12.07
N PHE A 335 15.55 -3.25 12.00
CA PHE A 335 16.92 -3.02 11.57
C PHE A 335 17.79 -2.48 12.72
N ALA A 336 17.74 -3.07 13.92
CA ALA A 336 18.33 -2.47 15.12
C ALA A 336 19.88 -2.51 15.23
N THR A 337 20.58 -3.30 14.42
CA THR A 337 22.06 -3.44 14.56
C THR A 337 22.82 -2.22 14.01
N ILE A 338 24.07 -2.02 14.42
CA ILE A 338 24.92 -0.90 13.96
C ILE A 338 25.10 -0.88 12.44
N ASP A 339 25.17 -2.06 11.82
CA ASP A 339 25.34 -2.23 10.37
C ASP A 339 24.19 -1.62 9.54
N HIS A 340 23.01 -1.50 10.17
CA HIS A 340 21.83 -0.92 9.53
C HIS A 340 21.62 0.56 9.82
N TYR A 341 22.57 1.25 10.47
CA TYR A 341 22.41 2.68 10.81
C TYR A 341 22.06 3.54 9.58
N LEU A 342 22.79 3.38 8.46
CA LEU A 342 22.52 4.15 7.24
C LEU A 342 21.16 3.81 6.63
N LEU A 343 20.72 2.56 6.73
CA LEU A 343 19.40 2.14 6.25
C LEU A 343 18.29 2.81 7.07
N ARG A 344 18.40 2.76 8.41
CA ARG A 344 17.45 3.44 9.32
C ARG A 344 17.41 4.94 9.07
N LYS A 345 18.59 5.57 8.92
CA LYS A 345 18.70 7.00 8.61
C LYS A 345 17.95 7.34 7.32
N TRP A 346 18.18 6.57 6.25
CA TRP A 346 17.50 6.78 4.98
C TRP A 346 15.98 6.58 5.09
N ILE A 347 15.52 5.47 5.69
CA ILE A 347 14.09 5.19 5.93
C ILE A 347 13.42 6.35 6.66
N ASN A 348 14.03 6.82 7.76
CA ASN A 348 13.47 7.91 8.55
C ASN A 348 13.38 9.20 7.72
N ILE A 349 14.44 9.54 6.96
CA ILE A 349 14.45 10.75 6.14
C ILE A 349 13.36 10.70 5.07
N ILE A 350 13.24 9.60 4.30
CA ILE A 350 12.25 9.55 3.22
C ILE A 350 10.81 9.61 3.75
N ILE A 351 10.50 8.93 4.87
CA ILE A 351 9.15 8.92 5.44
C ILE A 351 8.82 10.29 6.06
N GLU A 352 9.77 10.91 6.77
CA GLU A 352 9.58 12.24 7.34
C GLU A 352 9.44 13.32 6.27
N THR A 353 10.27 13.28 5.22
CA THR A 353 10.16 14.19 4.06
C THR A 353 8.79 14.05 3.40
N ALA A 354 8.35 12.82 3.15
CA ALA A 354 7.07 12.58 2.50
C ALA A 354 5.88 13.01 3.37
N PHE A 355 5.97 12.84 4.69
CA PHE A 355 4.98 13.37 5.64
C PHE A 355 4.93 14.91 5.64
N GLU A 356 6.07 15.58 5.75
CA GLU A 356 6.11 17.06 5.77
C GLU A 356 5.59 17.65 4.46
N TRP A 357 5.87 17.02 3.31
CA TRP A 357 5.28 17.43 2.03
C TRP A 357 3.77 17.34 2.03
N ARG A 358 3.20 16.22 2.51
CA ARG A 358 1.74 16.06 2.57
C ARG A 358 1.09 17.02 3.56
N LYS A 359 1.73 17.24 4.72
CA LYS A 359 1.26 18.19 5.74
C LYS A 359 1.21 19.62 5.21
N ASN A 360 2.22 20.03 4.45
CA ASN A 360 2.29 21.38 3.89
C ASN A 360 1.45 21.54 2.62
N ASP A 361 1.28 20.46 1.85
CA ASP A 361 0.53 20.45 0.60
C ASP A 361 -0.23 19.13 0.41
N PRO A 362 -1.48 19.05 0.88
CA PRO A 362 -2.30 17.85 0.77
C PRO A 362 -2.53 17.34 -0.65
N LEU A 363 -2.37 18.21 -1.66
CA LEU A 363 -2.56 17.90 -3.08
C LEU A 363 -1.23 17.64 -3.80
N ILE A 364 -0.12 17.44 -3.08
CA ILE A 364 1.21 17.26 -3.68
C ILE A 364 1.26 16.11 -4.71
N LEU A 365 0.56 15.00 -4.46
CA LEU A 365 0.47 13.90 -5.44
C LEU A 365 -0.38 14.27 -6.66
N SER A 366 -1.41 15.10 -6.49
CA SER A 366 -2.19 15.61 -7.64
C SER A 366 -1.33 16.55 -8.50
N LYS A 367 -0.47 17.36 -7.89
CA LYS A 367 0.51 18.19 -8.62
C LYS A 367 1.56 17.34 -9.32
N LEU A 368 1.99 16.25 -8.70
CA LEU A 368 2.90 15.28 -9.29
C LEU A 368 2.35 14.73 -10.61
N VAL A 369 1.13 14.17 -10.61
CA VAL A 369 0.56 13.59 -11.84
C VAL A 369 0.21 14.64 -12.90
N SER A 370 -0.12 15.86 -12.47
CA SER A 370 -0.42 16.99 -13.37
C SER A 370 0.81 17.61 -14.02
N GLY A 371 2.03 17.26 -13.56
CA GLY A 371 3.28 17.88 -14.03
C GLY A 371 3.73 17.44 -15.43
N GLY A 372 2.92 16.67 -16.15
CA GLY A 372 3.24 16.12 -17.45
C GLY A 372 4.30 15.02 -17.39
N GLN A 373 4.86 14.67 -18.56
CA GLN A 373 5.85 13.60 -18.70
C GLN A 373 7.05 13.79 -17.77
N LEU A 374 7.55 12.69 -17.24
CA LEU A 374 8.46 12.66 -16.08
C LEU A 374 9.74 13.47 -16.29
N GLU A 375 10.32 13.46 -17.48
CA GLU A 375 11.60 14.13 -17.74
C GLU A 375 11.50 15.65 -17.58
N SER A 376 10.35 16.21 -17.92
CA SER A 376 10.00 17.64 -17.78
C SER A 376 9.25 17.97 -16.49
N ASN A 377 8.85 16.95 -15.72
CA ASN A 377 8.03 17.13 -14.53
C ASN A 377 8.89 17.53 -13.33
N ASN A 378 8.87 18.82 -12.98
CA ASN A 378 9.67 19.35 -11.87
C ASN A 378 9.32 18.70 -10.53
N VAL A 379 8.03 18.45 -10.27
CA VAL A 379 7.58 17.80 -9.03
C VAL A 379 8.14 16.38 -8.96
N PHE A 380 8.07 15.62 -10.05
CA PHE A 380 8.67 14.29 -10.10
C PHE A 380 10.19 14.31 -9.90
N ASN A 381 10.89 15.26 -10.54
CA ASN A 381 12.32 15.42 -10.35
C ASN A 381 12.66 15.75 -8.88
N ASP A 382 11.84 16.53 -8.18
CA ASP A 382 11.99 16.78 -6.74
C ASP A 382 11.80 15.49 -5.92
N PHE A 383 10.77 14.68 -6.24
CA PHE A 383 10.58 13.37 -5.61
C PHE A 383 11.80 12.46 -5.79
N ILE A 384 12.30 12.29 -7.02
CA ILE A 384 13.50 11.48 -7.28
C ILE A 384 14.74 12.08 -6.61
N THR A 385 14.84 13.39 -6.52
CA THR A 385 16.00 14.06 -5.92
C THR A 385 15.96 14.04 -4.40
N LEU A 386 14.81 14.06 -3.74
CA LEU A 386 14.73 14.22 -2.27
C LEU A 386 14.30 12.95 -1.55
N ILE A 387 13.49 12.12 -2.20
CA ILE A 387 13.07 10.80 -1.70
C ILE A 387 13.90 9.70 -2.36
N GLY A 388 14.20 9.80 -3.66
CA GLY A 388 14.89 8.76 -4.40
C GLY A 388 13.95 7.64 -4.83
N THR A 389 14.49 6.44 -5.02
CA THR A 389 13.69 5.25 -5.36
C THR A 389 13.89 4.14 -4.34
N PRO A 390 12.93 3.20 -4.23
CA PRO A 390 13.21 1.87 -3.70
C PRO A 390 14.30 1.16 -4.52
N LEU A 391 14.69 -0.05 -4.11
CA LEU A 391 15.57 -0.88 -4.91
C LEU A 391 14.89 -1.16 -6.26
N LEU A 392 15.49 -0.73 -7.36
CA LEU A 392 15.03 -1.02 -8.72
C LEU A 392 15.69 -2.30 -9.21
N SER A 393 14.95 -3.08 -9.99
CA SER A 393 15.47 -4.23 -10.74
C SER A 393 14.88 -4.32 -12.14
N ASN A 394 15.58 -5.00 -13.04
CA ASN A 394 15.10 -5.32 -14.39
C ASN A 394 15.08 -6.83 -14.67
N SER A 395 14.64 -7.27 -15.84
CA SER A 395 14.57 -8.70 -16.21
C SER A 395 15.95 -9.37 -16.39
N LYS A 396 17.04 -8.59 -16.42
CA LYS A 396 18.42 -9.11 -16.30
C LYS A 396 18.88 -9.23 -14.85
N ASN A 397 18.00 -8.93 -13.90
CA ASN A 397 18.27 -8.89 -12.45
C ASN A 397 19.33 -7.85 -12.04
N GLU A 398 19.67 -6.95 -12.96
CA GLU A 398 20.49 -5.79 -12.64
C GLU A 398 19.73 -4.92 -11.64
N THR A 399 20.44 -4.21 -10.78
CA THR A 399 19.81 -3.38 -9.76
C THR A 399 20.44 -2.01 -9.63
N PHE A 400 19.59 -1.04 -9.33
CA PHE A 400 19.96 0.34 -9.10
C PHE A 400 19.03 0.96 -8.05
N PHE A 401 19.38 2.12 -7.54
CA PHE A 401 18.46 2.97 -6.78
C PHE A 401 18.95 4.41 -6.87
N TYR A 402 18.02 5.35 -6.96
CA TYR A 402 18.33 6.77 -6.87
C TYR A 402 18.33 7.17 -5.40
N ASN A 403 19.41 7.80 -4.96
CA ASN A 403 19.55 8.28 -3.60
C ASN A 403 20.50 9.47 -3.54
N SER A 404 19.96 10.60 -3.11
CA SER A 404 20.69 11.84 -2.86
C SER A 404 21.10 12.01 -1.39
N ILE A 405 20.45 11.28 -0.47
CA ILE A 405 20.50 11.53 0.97
C ILE A 405 21.85 11.11 1.55
N ASP A 406 22.36 9.93 1.13
CA ASP A 406 23.62 9.43 1.67
C ASP A 406 24.36 8.54 0.67
N LYS A 407 25.45 9.06 0.09
CA LYS A 407 26.29 8.35 -0.88
C LYS A 407 26.92 7.05 -0.34
N LYS A 408 26.95 6.85 0.99
CA LYS A 408 27.47 5.63 1.64
C LYS A 408 26.40 4.54 1.82
N LEU A 409 25.14 4.84 1.54
CA LEU A 409 24.09 3.84 1.47
C LEU A 409 24.32 3.01 0.21
N THR A 410 24.21 1.69 0.32
CA THR A 410 24.50 0.77 -0.78
C THR A 410 23.26 -0.05 -1.12
N LYS A 411 23.20 -0.58 -2.35
CA LYS A 411 22.16 -1.52 -2.80
C LYS A 411 21.98 -2.67 -1.83
N ARG A 412 23.10 -3.20 -1.29
CA ARG A 412 23.10 -4.26 -0.28
C ARG A 412 22.31 -3.89 0.97
N LYS A 413 22.44 -2.65 1.45
CA LYS A 413 21.72 -2.18 2.65
C LYS A 413 20.24 -2.01 2.36
N LEU A 414 19.86 -1.47 1.19
CA LEU A 414 18.45 -1.40 0.78
C LEU A 414 17.82 -2.79 0.64
N ALA A 415 18.55 -3.75 0.06
CA ALA A 415 18.09 -5.13 -0.11
C ALA A 415 17.79 -5.83 1.23
N CYS A 416 18.22 -5.29 2.38
CA CYS A 416 17.76 -5.79 3.68
C CYS A 416 16.25 -5.59 3.88
N ILE A 417 15.61 -4.59 3.25
CA ILE A 417 14.16 -4.42 3.34
C ILE A 417 13.43 -5.56 2.64
N THR A 418 13.82 -5.87 1.41
CA THR A 418 13.33 -7.04 0.65
C THR A 418 13.60 -8.33 1.40
N ALA A 419 14.80 -8.48 1.97
CA ALA A 419 15.17 -9.67 2.73
C ALA A 419 14.32 -9.90 3.97
N ALA A 420 13.92 -8.84 4.67
CA ALA A 420 12.97 -8.97 5.77
C ALA A 420 11.60 -9.48 5.30
N GLY A 421 11.17 -9.06 4.10
CA GLY A 421 9.98 -9.58 3.44
C GLY A 421 10.05 -11.08 3.14
N SER A 422 11.14 -11.54 2.52
CA SER A 422 11.34 -12.97 2.28
C SER A 422 11.43 -13.77 3.59
N ILE A 423 11.99 -13.21 4.66
CA ILE A 423 11.96 -13.85 5.99
C ILE A 423 10.52 -13.98 6.51
N ILE A 424 9.67 -12.98 6.34
CA ILE A 424 8.25 -13.05 6.69
C ILE A 424 7.56 -14.18 5.92
N TYR A 425 7.77 -14.28 4.60
CA TYR A 425 7.21 -15.36 3.79
C TYR A 425 7.71 -16.74 4.26
N ILE A 426 9.00 -16.85 4.56
CA ILE A 426 9.53 -18.08 5.15
C ILE A 426 8.84 -18.37 6.47
N MET A 427 8.69 -17.43 7.40
CA MET A 427 7.98 -17.70 8.66
C MET A 427 6.51 -18.14 8.45
N LYS A 428 5.90 -17.73 7.33
CA LYS A 428 4.55 -18.13 6.90
C LYS A 428 4.48 -19.43 6.09
N GLY A 429 5.59 -20.14 5.92
CA GLY A 429 5.61 -21.47 5.28
C GLY A 429 6.04 -21.50 3.82
N PHE A 430 6.37 -20.36 3.19
CA PHE A 430 6.96 -20.36 1.84
C PHE A 430 8.45 -20.78 1.90
N ASN A 431 8.97 -21.40 0.84
CA ASN A 431 10.34 -21.93 0.86
C ASN A 431 11.37 -21.03 0.16
N ASP A 432 10.94 -20.21 -0.79
CA ASP A 432 11.83 -19.46 -1.66
C ASP A 432 12.34 -18.15 -1.02
N CYS A 433 13.55 -17.75 -1.40
CA CYS A 433 14.11 -16.44 -1.09
C CYS A 433 13.98 -15.53 -2.33
N ASP A 434 13.19 -14.46 -2.23
CA ASP A 434 12.93 -13.54 -3.36
C ASP A 434 14.18 -12.75 -3.80
N LEU A 435 15.28 -12.84 -3.04
CA LEU A 435 16.56 -12.22 -3.37
C LEU A 435 17.49 -13.14 -4.16
N TYR A 436 17.07 -14.34 -4.54
CA TYR A 436 17.93 -15.28 -5.26
C TYR A 436 18.55 -14.63 -6.51
N GLU A 437 17.69 -14.15 -7.40
CA GLU A 437 18.10 -13.54 -8.66
C GLU A 437 18.89 -12.24 -8.47
N TYR A 438 18.49 -11.41 -7.50
CA TYR A 438 19.27 -10.24 -7.07
C TYR A 438 20.69 -10.61 -6.64
N CYS A 439 20.83 -11.64 -5.79
CA CYS A 439 22.12 -12.07 -5.28
C CYS A 439 23.00 -12.65 -6.38
N LYS A 440 22.39 -13.30 -7.38
CA LYS A 440 23.07 -13.87 -8.54
C LYS A 440 23.64 -12.78 -9.43
N ALA A 441 22.84 -11.75 -9.75
CA ALA A 441 23.28 -10.62 -10.55
C ALA A 441 24.33 -9.74 -9.85
N ASP A 442 24.27 -9.63 -8.52
CA ASP A 442 25.25 -8.90 -7.72
C ASP A 442 26.52 -9.72 -7.40
N ASN A 443 26.77 -10.81 -8.15
CA ASN A 443 27.93 -11.72 -8.04
C ASN A 443 28.22 -12.21 -6.61
N ARG A 444 27.16 -12.53 -5.85
CA ARG A 444 27.31 -13.08 -4.49
C ARG A 444 27.47 -14.59 -4.52
N CYS A 445 27.86 -15.17 -3.40
CA CYS A 445 27.93 -16.62 -3.20
C CYS A 445 26.53 -17.27 -3.18
N VAL A 446 25.88 -17.30 -4.34
CA VAL A 446 24.63 -18.03 -4.60
C VAL A 446 24.95 -19.52 -4.73
N SER A 447 24.04 -20.35 -4.26
CA SER A 447 24.14 -21.80 -4.25
C SER A 447 22.75 -22.40 -4.11
N GLU A 448 22.56 -23.70 -4.34
CA GLU A 448 21.31 -24.44 -4.10
C GLU A 448 20.70 -24.20 -2.69
N THR A 449 21.54 -23.94 -1.68
CA THR A 449 21.06 -23.56 -0.33
C THR A 449 20.19 -22.30 -0.32
N CYS A 450 20.35 -21.37 -1.27
CA CYS A 450 19.52 -20.17 -1.37
C CYS A 450 18.07 -20.48 -1.76
N GLU A 451 17.86 -21.51 -2.57
CA GLU A 451 16.55 -21.88 -3.11
C GLU A 451 15.80 -22.76 -2.10
N THR A 452 16.52 -23.65 -1.41
CA THR A 452 15.88 -24.67 -0.55
C THR A 452 15.93 -24.33 0.94
N LYS A 453 17.03 -23.72 1.42
CA LYS A 453 17.33 -23.53 2.85
C LYS A 453 18.03 -22.19 3.13
N PRO A 454 17.50 -21.04 2.69
CA PRO A 454 18.20 -19.74 2.72
C PRO A 454 18.63 -19.29 4.12
N TRP A 455 17.95 -19.71 5.20
CA TRP A 455 18.35 -19.46 6.60
C TRP A 455 19.72 -20.04 6.97
N LYS A 456 20.18 -21.09 6.28
CA LYS A 456 21.56 -21.58 6.47
C LYS A 456 22.60 -20.54 6.04
N LYS A 457 22.23 -19.55 5.21
CA LYS A 457 23.15 -18.47 4.79
C LYS A 457 23.66 -17.60 5.94
N ALA A 458 22.99 -17.61 7.09
CA ALA A 458 23.41 -16.91 8.30
C ALA A 458 24.74 -17.41 8.89
N ARG A 459 25.26 -18.56 8.42
CA ARG A 459 26.47 -19.21 8.96
C ARG A 459 27.73 -19.00 8.12
N PHE A 460 27.62 -18.37 6.96
CA PHE A 460 28.76 -18.15 6.07
C PHE A 460 29.31 -16.73 6.24
N LEU A 461 30.63 -16.55 6.04
CA LEU A 461 31.30 -15.25 6.10
C LEU A 461 30.78 -14.25 5.05
N CYS A 462 30.27 -14.74 3.91
CA CYS A 462 29.72 -13.93 2.82
C CYS A 462 28.22 -13.63 2.98
N ALA A 463 27.74 -13.35 4.21
CA ALA A 463 26.32 -13.21 4.52
C ALA A 463 25.59 -12.22 3.58
N CYS A 464 24.74 -12.76 2.69
CA CYS A 464 23.81 -11.99 1.87
C CYS A 464 22.83 -11.20 2.77
N PRO A 465 22.03 -10.25 2.25
CA PRO A 465 21.12 -9.45 3.08
C PRO A 465 20.20 -10.32 3.96
N PHE A 466 19.68 -11.42 3.39
CA PHE A 466 18.90 -12.43 4.11
C PHE A 466 19.68 -13.06 5.27
N GLY A 467 20.84 -13.64 4.99
CA GLY A 467 21.68 -14.30 6.00
C GLY A 467 22.15 -13.32 7.08
N HIS A 468 22.44 -12.07 6.70
CA HIS A 468 22.84 -11.01 7.63
C HIS A 468 21.71 -10.66 8.60
N LEU A 469 20.47 -10.49 8.12
CA LEU A 469 19.32 -10.27 9.00
C LEU A 469 19.03 -11.46 9.89
N TRP A 470 19.00 -12.67 9.33
CA TRP A 470 18.76 -13.89 10.10
C TRP A 470 19.80 -14.07 11.21
N TYR A 471 21.07 -13.77 10.93
CA TYR A 471 22.14 -13.75 11.93
C TYR A 471 21.95 -12.61 12.95
N GLY A 472 21.69 -11.39 12.49
CA GLY A 472 21.53 -10.21 13.34
C GLY A 472 20.33 -10.29 14.28
N TRP A 473 19.27 -10.99 13.86
CA TRP A 473 18.13 -11.37 14.69
C TRP A 473 18.39 -12.64 15.51
N LYS A 474 19.65 -13.08 15.66
CA LYS A 474 20.03 -14.23 16.50
C LYS A 474 19.28 -15.53 16.14
N LEU A 475 18.85 -15.69 14.89
CA LEU A 475 18.12 -16.87 14.43
C LEU A 475 19.03 -17.99 13.88
N LYS A 476 20.36 -17.81 13.90
CA LYS A 476 21.34 -18.73 13.25
C LYS A 476 21.30 -20.21 13.71
N GLU A 477 20.66 -20.47 14.85
CA GLU A 477 20.50 -21.80 15.46
C GLU A 477 19.07 -22.35 15.33
N TYR A 478 18.19 -21.65 14.62
CA TYR A 478 16.80 -22.04 14.39
C TYR A 478 16.57 -22.33 12.90
N PHE A 479 15.93 -23.45 12.59
CA PHE A 479 15.72 -23.92 11.22
C PHE A 479 14.22 -24.10 10.96
N PRO A 480 13.65 -23.34 10.03
CA PRO A 480 12.34 -23.65 9.47
C PRO A 480 12.29 -25.09 8.95
N LYS A 481 11.28 -25.87 9.34
CA LYS A 481 11.00 -27.16 8.68
C LYS A 481 10.53 -26.92 7.25
N ILE A 482 11.01 -27.74 6.33
CA ILE A 482 10.52 -27.78 4.94
C ILE A 482 9.36 -28.76 4.94
N ASN A 483 8.19 -28.29 4.51
CA ASN A 483 7.02 -29.13 4.28
C ASN A 483 7.08 -29.75 2.89
#